data_AF-A0A966CIZ3-F1
#
_entry.id   AF-A0A966CIZ3-F1
#
_cell.length_a   1.000
_cell.length_b   1.000
_cell.length_c   1.000
_cell.angle_alpha   90.00
_cell.angle_beta   90.00
_cell.angle_gamma   90.00
#
_symmetry.space_group_name_H-M   'P 1'
#
loop_
_entity.id
_entity.type
_entity.pdbx_description
1 polymer ?
#
loop_
_entity_poly.entity_id
_entity_poly.type
_entity_poly.pdbx_seq_one_letter_code
_entity_poly.pdbx_strand_id
1 'polypeptide(L)'
;METELTALKTRLIEISDLNNAAAVLGWDQATYMPSGGAEARGRQMATLAKLAQEKFIDLAVGKLLDDLQPYEESLPYDSDDASLIRVTRRDYERAIKIPPEFVGRFSAHSSESYQAWTEARPANDFARLRPLLEKTLDLSREMANFFPGYEHIADPLIDFADYGMKAASVRALFAELREKTVPIVQAITAQAPADDSCLKRNYPEAGQFAFSELTIKRLGYDYTRGRMDKTHHPFTTGFSIGDVRITTRVQENWLGDCLFSAIHEAGHAMYEQGVDKAYEGTPLAGGASAGVHESQSRLWENVVGRSRGFWEYFYPELQKTFPEQLEDVSLETFHRAVNKVERSLIRTDADEVTYNLHVMLRFD
;
A
#
# COMPACT_ATOMS: atom_id res chain seq x y z
N MET A 1 -11.77 25.93 24.13
CA MET A 1 -10.85 24.89 23.62
C MET A 1 -11.59 23.60 23.29
N GLU A 2 -12.37 23.03 24.21
CA GLU A 2 -13.16 21.81 23.94
C GLU A 2 -14.19 21.99 22.81
N THR A 3 -14.81 23.18 22.71
CA THR A 3 -15.75 23.52 21.63
C THR A 3 -15.06 23.59 20.26
N GLU A 4 -13.90 24.22 20.18
CA GLU A 4 -13.11 24.36 18.95
C GLU A 4 -12.53 23.02 18.49
N LEU A 5 -12.03 22.20 19.42
CA LEU A 5 -11.55 20.86 19.13
C LEU A 5 -12.68 19.96 18.60
N THR A 6 -13.86 20.04 19.22
CA THR A 6 -15.06 19.33 18.75
C THR A 6 -15.43 19.78 17.33
N ALA A 7 -15.41 21.09 17.07
CA ALA A 7 -15.70 21.65 15.75
C ALA A 7 -14.68 21.20 14.69
N LEU A 8 -13.39 21.11 15.04
CA LEU A 8 -12.36 20.58 14.16
C LEU A 8 -12.63 19.09 13.86
N LYS A 9 -12.84 18.26 14.89
CA LYS A 9 -13.15 16.83 14.74
C LYS A 9 -14.38 16.61 13.85
N THR A 10 -15.46 17.37 14.03
CA THR A 10 -16.67 17.28 13.18
C THR A 10 -16.34 17.54 11.70
N ARG A 11 -15.50 18.53 11.40
CA ARG A 11 -15.10 18.81 10.00
C ARG A 11 -14.22 17.72 9.43
N LEU A 12 -13.28 17.20 10.21
CA LEU A 12 -12.39 16.12 9.78
C LEU A 12 -13.17 14.84 9.46
N ILE A 13 -14.18 14.50 10.27
CA ILE A 13 -15.06 13.35 10.00
C ILE A 13 -15.77 13.51 8.66
N GLU A 14 -16.36 14.68 8.37
CA GLU A 14 -17.04 14.90 7.09
C GLU A 14 -16.08 14.74 5.88
N ILE A 15 -14.84 15.21 6.02
CA ILE A 15 -13.81 15.07 5.00
C ILE A 15 -13.39 13.61 4.84
N SER A 16 -13.21 12.90 5.96
CA SER A 16 -12.91 11.46 5.98
C SER A 16 -14.02 10.67 5.29
N ASP A 17 -15.29 10.97 5.56
CA ASP A 17 -16.43 10.27 4.97
C ASP A 17 -16.45 10.41 3.44
N LEU A 18 -16.12 11.59 2.91
CA LEU A 18 -16.02 11.82 1.47
C LEU A 18 -14.88 11.01 0.84
N ASN A 19 -13.72 10.97 1.50
CA ASN A 19 -12.58 10.17 1.06
C ASN A 19 -12.88 8.67 1.12
N ASN A 20 -13.51 8.20 2.20
CA ASN A 20 -13.89 6.81 2.40
C ASN A 20 -14.95 6.37 1.38
N ALA A 21 -15.93 7.23 1.08
CA ALA A 21 -16.89 6.97 0.00
C ALA A 21 -16.20 6.86 -1.36
N ALA A 22 -15.22 7.71 -1.66
CA ALA A 22 -14.41 7.60 -2.87
C ALA A 22 -13.58 6.31 -2.90
N ALA A 23 -13.05 5.88 -1.75
CA ALA A 23 -12.30 4.63 -1.63
C ALA A 23 -13.19 3.40 -1.90
N VAL A 24 -14.45 3.38 -1.42
CA VAL A 24 -15.41 2.30 -1.76
C VAL A 24 -15.64 2.23 -3.27
N LEU A 25 -15.79 3.38 -3.94
CA LEU A 25 -15.92 3.45 -5.39
C LEU A 25 -14.65 2.94 -6.10
N GLY A 26 -13.47 3.22 -5.56
CA GLY A 26 -12.20 2.70 -6.06
C GLY A 26 -12.08 1.19 -5.91
N TRP A 27 -12.46 0.65 -4.75
CA TRP A 27 -12.51 -0.79 -4.51
C TRP A 27 -13.46 -1.50 -5.49
N ASP A 28 -14.68 -0.98 -5.67
CA ASP A 28 -15.65 -1.54 -6.61
C ASP A 28 -15.11 -1.49 -8.05
N GLN A 29 -14.41 -0.41 -8.43
CA GLN A 29 -13.79 -0.27 -9.75
C GLN A 29 -12.80 -1.40 -10.04
N ALA A 30 -12.06 -1.85 -9.03
CA ALA A 30 -11.03 -2.87 -9.16
C ALA A 30 -11.56 -4.31 -9.03
N THR A 31 -12.82 -4.50 -8.64
CA THR A 31 -13.38 -5.82 -8.28
C THR A 31 -14.64 -6.18 -9.07
N TYR A 32 -15.71 -5.39 -8.94
CA TYR A 32 -17.04 -5.75 -9.43
C TYR A 32 -17.58 -4.87 -10.56
N MET A 33 -16.96 -3.70 -10.79
CA MET A 33 -17.47 -2.73 -11.74
C MET A 33 -17.47 -3.27 -13.18
N PRO A 34 -18.59 -3.18 -13.91
CA PRO A 34 -18.62 -3.47 -15.34
C PRO A 34 -17.70 -2.52 -16.13
N SER A 35 -17.06 -3.03 -17.18
CA SER A 35 -16.11 -2.25 -18.00
C SER A 35 -16.70 -0.95 -18.59
N GLY A 36 -17.99 -0.94 -18.92
CA GLY A 36 -18.70 0.25 -19.42
C GLY A 36 -18.93 1.35 -18.38
N GLY A 37 -18.64 1.12 -17.10
CA GLY A 37 -18.84 2.08 -16.01
C GLY A 37 -17.68 3.07 -15.79
N ALA A 38 -16.54 2.87 -16.46
CA ALA A 38 -15.28 3.55 -16.14
C ALA A 38 -15.36 5.09 -16.19
N GLU A 39 -15.99 5.66 -17.22
CA GLU A 39 -16.10 7.12 -17.37
C GLU A 39 -16.93 7.75 -16.23
N ALA A 40 -18.10 7.17 -15.94
CA ALA A 40 -18.96 7.65 -14.87
C ALA A 40 -18.31 7.48 -13.49
N ARG A 41 -17.61 6.37 -13.26
CA ARG A 41 -16.87 6.10 -12.02
C ARG A 41 -15.76 7.12 -11.79
N GLY A 42 -14.97 7.42 -12.81
CA GLY A 42 -13.92 8.44 -12.74
C GLY A 42 -14.49 9.82 -12.35
N ARG A 43 -15.61 10.23 -12.97
CA ARG A 43 -16.30 11.48 -12.61
C ARG A 43 -16.83 11.50 -11.18
N GLN A 44 -17.40 10.40 -10.69
CA GLN A 44 -17.90 10.28 -9.31
C GLN A 44 -16.77 10.44 -8.29
N MET A 45 -15.67 9.69 -8.46
CA MET A 45 -14.50 9.78 -7.59
C MET A 45 -13.87 11.17 -7.61
N ALA A 46 -13.75 11.79 -8.80
CA ALA A 46 -13.23 13.15 -8.93
C ALA A 46 -14.11 14.19 -8.21
N THR A 47 -15.44 14.01 -8.22
CA THR A 47 -16.38 14.89 -7.50
C THR A 47 -16.17 14.80 -5.99
N LEU A 48 -16.08 13.59 -5.45
CA LEU A 48 -15.87 13.37 -4.01
C LEU A 48 -14.51 13.90 -3.54
N ALA A 49 -13.44 13.59 -4.29
CA ALA A 49 -12.09 14.07 -3.98
C ALA A 49 -12.01 15.60 -4.00
N LYS A 50 -12.67 16.24 -4.97
CA LYS A 50 -12.75 17.71 -5.03
C LYS A 50 -13.45 18.28 -3.79
N LEU A 51 -14.61 17.75 -3.42
CA LEU A 51 -15.36 18.23 -2.25
C LEU A 51 -14.59 18.03 -0.95
N ALA A 52 -13.92 16.89 -0.79
CA ALA A 52 -13.07 16.61 0.37
C ALA A 52 -11.92 17.62 0.46
N GLN A 53 -11.22 17.86 -0.67
CA GLN A 53 -10.13 18.84 -0.74
C GLN A 53 -10.61 20.26 -0.42
N GLU A 54 -11.69 20.73 -1.06
CA GLU A 54 -12.26 22.07 -0.84
C GLU A 54 -12.63 22.29 0.64
N LYS A 55 -13.20 21.29 1.29
CA LYS A 55 -13.54 21.34 2.72
C LYS A 55 -12.31 21.33 3.62
N PHE A 56 -11.28 20.55 3.27
CA PHE A 56 -10.06 20.46 4.06
C PHE A 56 -9.27 21.76 4.03
N ILE A 57 -9.15 22.41 2.87
CA ILE A 57 -8.42 23.67 2.71
C ILE A 57 -9.24 24.93 3.05
N ASP A 58 -10.44 24.77 3.61
CA ASP A 58 -11.30 25.88 4.01
C ASP A 58 -10.63 26.71 5.12
N LEU A 59 -10.69 28.05 5.01
CA LEU A 59 -10.08 28.96 5.97
C LEU A 59 -10.55 28.75 7.42
N ALA A 60 -11.75 28.21 7.62
CA ALA A 60 -12.25 27.86 8.94
C ALA A 60 -11.45 26.73 9.60
N VAL A 61 -10.90 25.78 8.83
CA VAL A 61 -10.01 24.74 9.35
C VAL A 61 -8.71 25.38 9.84
N GLY A 62 -8.09 26.23 9.02
CA GLY A 62 -6.88 26.98 9.41
C GLY A 62 -7.10 27.82 10.67
N LYS A 63 -8.21 28.55 10.74
CA LYS A 63 -8.57 29.33 11.93
C LYS A 63 -8.73 28.46 13.17
N LEU A 64 -9.43 27.33 13.07
CA LEU A 64 -9.61 26.40 14.20
C LEU A 64 -8.25 25.87 14.68
N LEU A 65 -7.35 25.52 13.77
CA LEU A 65 -6.01 25.10 14.12
C LEU A 65 -5.30 26.21 14.88
N ASP A 66 -5.27 27.44 14.37
CA ASP A 66 -4.63 28.59 15.02
C ASP A 66 -5.20 28.86 16.43
N ASP A 67 -6.53 28.84 16.57
CA ASP A 67 -7.23 29.02 17.85
C ASP A 67 -6.88 27.88 18.85
N LEU A 68 -6.56 26.68 18.36
CA LEU A 68 -6.18 25.51 19.15
C LEU A 68 -4.68 25.44 19.48
N GLN A 69 -3.82 26.28 18.89
CA GLN A 69 -2.37 26.22 19.12
C GLN A 69 -1.99 26.35 20.62
N PRO A 70 -2.53 27.30 21.41
CA PRO A 70 -2.19 27.38 22.83
C PRO A 70 -2.63 26.15 23.63
N TYR A 71 -3.70 25.47 23.18
CA TYR A 71 -4.16 24.24 23.80
C TYR A 71 -3.23 23.07 23.46
N GLU A 72 -2.84 22.93 22.18
CA GLU A 72 -1.82 21.95 21.74
C GLU A 72 -0.53 22.09 22.57
N GLU A 73 0.00 23.31 22.71
CA GLU A 73 1.23 23.60 23.45
C GLU A 73 1.12 23.35 24.97
N SER A 74 -0.10 23.35 25.52
CA SER A 74 -0.35 23.08 26.94
C SER A 74 -0.37 21.59 27.30
N LEU A 75 -0.51 20.72 26.30
CA LEU A 75 -0.64 19.28 26.48
C LEU A 75 0.74 18.57 26.35
N PRO A 76 0.88 17.35 26.90
CA PRO A 76 2.00 16.49 26.57
C PRO A 76 2.11 16.26 25.06
N TYR A 77 3.34 16.21 24.55
CA TYR A 77 3.63 16.05 23.12
C TYR A 77 2.96 14.81 22.50
N ASP A 78 2.86 13.74 23.28
CA ASP A 78 2.31 12.42 22.94
C ASP A 78 0.82 12.26 23.29
N SER A 79 0.15 13.34 23.72
CA SER A 79 -1.30 13.30 23.88
C SER A 79 -2.00 13.19 22.51
N ASP A 80 -3.14 12.50 22.49
CA ASP A 80 -3.93 12.29 21.28
C ASP A 80 -4.40 13.61 20.67
N ASP A 81 -4.90 14.53 21.48
CA ASP A 81 -5.40 15.81 21.00
C ASP A 81 -4.26 16.70 20.46
N ALA A 82 -3.09 16.75 21.12
CA ALA A 82 -1.95 17.48 20.57
C ALA A 82 -1.45 16.86 19.26
N SER A 83 -1.41 15.53 19.17
CA SER A 83 -1.03 14.82 17.95
C SER A 83 -2.02 15.06 16.81
N LEU A 84 -3.32 15.04 17.11
CA LEU A 84 -4.38 15.33 16.15
C LEU A 84 -4.22 16.73 15.56
N ILE A 85 -4.04 17.75 16.41
CA ILE A 85 -3.89 19.14 15.97
C ILE A 85 -2.62 19.29 15.13
N ARG A 86 -1.48 18.75 15.59
CA ARG A 86 -0.19 18.84 14.91
C ARG A 86 -0.20 18.17 13.53
N VAL A 87 -0.72 16.95 13.46
CA VAL A 87 -0.81 16.18 12.20
C VAL A 87 -1.76 16.90 11.23
N THR A 88 -2.94 17.30 11.72
CA THR A 88 -3.91 18.03 10.90
C THR A 88 -3.33 19.34 10.37
N ARG A 89 -2.61 20.11 11.20
CA ARG A 89 -1.94 21.34 10.80
C ARG A 89 -0.92 21.10 9.71
N ARG A 90 -0.03 20.11 9.89
CA ARG A 90 0.98 19.75 8.90
C ARG A 90 0.34 19.43 7.55
N ASP A 91 -0.72 18.63 7.57
CA ASP A 91 -1.38 18.17 6.35
C ASP A 91 -2.16 19.31 5.69
N TYR A 92 -2.82 20.18 6.48
CA TYR A 92 -3.49 21.39 6.01
C TYR A 92 -2.52 22.37 5.35
N GLU A 93 -1.42 22.71 6.04
CA GLU A 93 -0.39 23.64 5.54
C GLU A 93 0.26 23.12 4.25
N ARG A 94 0.35 21.80 4.08
CA ARG A 94 0.78 21.20 2.83
C ARG A 94 -0.27 21.33 1.73
N ALA A 95 -1.52 21.00 2.05
CA ALA A 95 -2.61 21.02 1.08
C ALA A 95 -2.86 22.41 0.50
N ILE A 96 -2.80 23.48 1.31
CA ILE A 96 -3.02 24.86 0.84
C ILE A 96 -1.91 25.39 -0.07
N LYS A 97 -0.71 24.79 -0.06
CA LYS A 97 0.41 25.20 -0.92
C LYS A 97 0.24 24.74 -2.37
N ILE A 98 -0.63 23.76 -2.62
CA ILE A 98 -0.84 23.19 -3.95
C ILE A 98 -2.05 23.89 -4.60
N PRO A 99 -1.88 24.63 -5.71
CA PRO A 99 -2.98 25.30 -6.37
C PRO A 99 -4.03 24.30 -6.90
N PRO A 100 -5.34 24.58 -6.76
CA PRO A 100 -6.38 23.71 -7.31
C PRO A 100 -6.25 23.45 -8.82
N GLU A 101 -5.77 24.44 -9.58
CA GLU A 101 -5.49 24.30 -11.02
C GLU A 101 -4.44 23.20 -11.28
N PHE A 102 -3.37 23.18 -10.48
CA PHE A 102 -2.32 22.17 -10.57
C PHE A 102 -2.88 20.77 -10.27
N VAL A 103 -3.67 20.63 -9.20
CA VAL A 103 -4.32 19.35 -8.84
C VAL A 103 -5.17 18.81 -9.99
N GLY A 104 -5.95 19.67 -10.64
CA GLY A 104 -6.76 19.32 -11.81
C GLY A 104 -5.91 18.86 -13.00
N ARG A 105 -4.86 19.63 -13.34
CA ARG A 105 -3.91 19.29 -14.41
C ARG A 105 -3.21 17.96 -14.15
N PHE A 106 -2.70 17.75 -12.93
CA PHE A 106 -1.99 16.54 -12.51
C PHE A 106 -2.90 15.30 -12.57
N SER A 107 -4.12 15.41 -12.06
CA SER A 107 -5.10 14.32 -12.04
C SER A 107 -5.52 13.89 -13.45
N ALA A 108 -5.83 14.85 -14.33
CA ALA A 108 -6.21 14.58 -15.71
C ALA A 108 -5.07 13.87 -16.47
N HIS A 109 -3.83 14.38 -16.32
CA HIS A 109 -2.64 13.78 -16.92
C HIS A 109 -2.37 12.37 -16.40
N SER A 110 -2.56 12.13 -15.11
CA SER A 110 -2.34 10.81 -14.49
C SER A 110 -3.34 9.77 -15.02
N SER A 111 -4.62 10.15 -15.17
CA SER A 111 -5.64 9.27 -15.77
C SER A 111 -5.35 8.93 -17.23
N GLU A 112 -4.99 9.94 -18.04
CA GLU A 112 -4.59 9.75 -19.43
C GLU A 112 -3.36 8.82 -19.54
N SER A 113 -2.34 9.08 -18.72
CA SER A 113 -1.11 8.28 -18.68
C SER A 113 -1.38 6.83 -18.30
N TYR A 114 -2.26 6.58 -17.32
CA TYR A 114 -2.64 5.24 -16.91
C TYR A 114 -3.36 4.49 -18.03
N GLN A 115 -4.34 5.11 -18.69
CA GLN A 115 -5.06 4.48 -19.81
C GLN A 115 -4.13 4.19 -21.00
N ALA A 116 -3.21 5.10 -21.32
CA ALA A 116 -2.20 4.81 -22.33
C ALA A 116 -1.30 3.63 -21.92
N TRP A 117 -0.94 3.52 -20.63
CA TRP A 117 -0.09 2.45 -20.11
C TRP A 117 -0.75 1.07 -20.14
N THR A 118 -2.05 0.96 -19.84
CA THR A 118 -2.77 -0.33 -19.87
C THR A 118 -2.75 -0.96 -21.26
N GLU A 119 -2.73 -0.14 -22.32
CA GLU A 119 -2.60 -0.58 -23.70
C GLU A 119 -1.13 -0.76 -24.13
N ALA A 120 -0.25 0.19 -23.76
CA ALA A 120 1.13 0.22 -24.22
C ALA A 120 2.01 -0.87 -23.58
N ARG A 121 1.77 -1.24 -22.32
CA ARG A 121 2.53 -2.27 -21.61
C ARG A 121 2.43 -3.64 -22.30
N PRO A 122 1.23 -4.22 -22.56
CA PRO A 122 1.13 -5.50 -23.27
C PRO A 122 1.60 -5.40 -24.74
N ALA A 123 1.56 -4.21 -25.34
CA ALA A 123 2.05 -3.97 -26.69
C ALA A 123 3.57 -3.74 -26.78
N ASN A 124 4.28 -3.69 -25.65
CA ASN A 124 5.70 -3.33 -25.58
C ASN A 124 6.03 -1.98 -26.26
N ASP A 125 5.13 -1.00 -26.14
CA ASP A 125 5.21 0.31 -26.81
C ASP A 125 5.62 1.43 -25.84
N PHE A 126 6.91 1.44 -25.49
CA PHE A 126 7.46 2.52 -24.66
C PHE A 126 7.41 3.89 -25.35
N ALA A 127 7.50 3.93 -26.69
CA ALA A 127 7.51 5.18 -27.45
C ALA A 127 6.22 5.98 -27.26
N ARG A 128 5.07 5.30 -27.19
CA ARG A 128 3.78 5.90 -26.85
C ARG A 128 3.74 6.52 -25.46
N LEU A 129 4.40 5.91 -24.46
CA LEU A 129 4.39 6.41 -23.08
C LEU A 129 5.44 7.49 -22.81
N ARG A 130 6.56 7.47 -23.54
CA ARG A 130 7.65 8.43 -23.34
C ARG A 130 7.20 9.89 -23.18
N PRO A 131 6.40 10.49 -24.09
CA PRO A 131 5.98 11.89 -23.92
C PRO A 131 5.09 12.11 -22.69
N LEU A 132 4.30 11.11 -22.31
CA LEU A 132 3.45 11.17 -21.12
C LEU A 132 4.30 11.10 -19.83
N LEU A 133 5.32 10.26 -19.82
CA LEU A 133 6.28 10.15 -18.71
C LEU A 133 7.15 11.41 -18.56
N GLU A 134 7.58 12.01 -19.67
CA GLU A 134 8.30 13.30 -19.67
C GLU A 134 7.43 14.40 -19.02
N LYS A 135 6.14 14.48 -19.40
CA LYS A 135 5.18 15.40 -18.77
C LYS A 135 4.89 15.05 -17.30
N THR A 136 4.84 13.77 -16.93
CA THR A 136 4.72 13.34 -15.52
C THR A 136 5.89 13.87 -14.71
N LEU A 137 7.12 13.73 -15.22
CA LEU A 137 8.32 14.23 -14.54
C LEU A 137 8.29 15.74 -14.34
N ASP A 138 7.88 16.50 -15.35
CA ASP A 138 7.75 17.96 -15.25
C ASP A 138 6.70 18.37 -14.22
N LEU A 139 5.54 17.72 -14.21
CA LEU A 139 4.50 17.97 -13.21
C LEU A 139 4.94 17.55 -11.80
N SER A 140 5.66 16.45 -11.63
CA SER A 140 6.22 16.04 -10.33
C SER A 140 7.24 17.06 -9.81
N ARG A 141 8.05 17.65 -10.68
CA ARG A 141 8.98 18.74 -10.31
C ARG A 141 8.23 20.02 -9.92
N GLU A 142 7.18 20.37 -10.68
CA GLU A 142 6.28 21.50 -10.32
C GLU A 142 5.64 21.26 -8.95
N MET A 143 5.16 20.03 -8.66
CA MET A 143 4.62 19.66 -7.35
C MET A 143 5.63 19.87 -6.22
N ALA A 144 6.86 19.38 -6.40
CA ALA A 144 7.93 19.55 -5.40
C ALA A 144 8.27 21.03 -5.15
N ASN A 145 8.18 21.87 -6.17
CA ASN A 145 8.47 23.30 -6.06
C ASN A 145 7.45 24.12 -5.25
N PHE A 146 6.27 23.57 -4.94
CA PHE A 146 5.36 24.17 -3.95
C PHE A 146 5.89 24.08 -2.51
N PHE A 147 6.97 23.32 -2.29
CA PHE A 147 7.60 23.09 -0.99
C PHE A 147 9.09 23.48 -1.01
N PRO A 148 9.43 24.78 -1.20
CA PRO A 148 10.82 25.21 -1.32
C PRO A 148 11.60 24.95 -0.01
N GLY A 149 12.93 24.84 -0.14
CA GLY A 149 13.83 24.55 0.99
C GLY A 149 14.28 23.09 1.10
N TYR A 150 13.95 22.26 0.11
CA TYR A 150 14.49 20.91 -0.02
C TYR A 150 15.96 20.90 -0.47
N GLU A 151 16.68 19.81 -0.18
CA GLU A 151 18.06 19.61 -0.66
C GLU A 151 18.06 18.94 -2.04
N HIS A 152 17.11 18.03 -2.26
CA HIS A 152 16.88 17.34 -3.53
C HIS A 152 15.42 17.50 -3.99
N ILE A 153 15.20 17.61 -5.30
CA ILE A 153 13.86 17.81 -5.90
C ILE A 153 12.84 16.72 -5.53
N ALA A 154 13.32 15.53 -5.15
CA ALA A 154 12.48 14.43 -4.74
C ALA A 154 12.12 14.46 -3.24
N ASP A 155 12.79 15.26 -2.41
CA ASP A 155 12.58 15.24 -0.95
C ASP A 155 11.12 15.53 -0.57
N PRO A 156 10.42 16.53 -1.14
CA PRO A 156 9.01 16.74 -0.80
C PRO A 156 8.14 15.53 -1.14
N LEU A 157 8.43 14.82 -2.22
CA LEU A 157 7.68 13.64 -2.66
C LEU A 157 7.96 12.41 -1.80
N ILE A 158 9.21 12.25 -1.34
CA ILE A 158 9.59 11.22 -0.37
C ILE A 158 8.93 11.49 0.99
N ASP A 159 8.92 12.75 1.42
CA ASP A 159 8.33 13.23 2.68
C ASP A 159 6.78 13.12 2.69
N PHE A 160 6.14 13.00 1.52
CA PHE A 160 4.73 12.61 1.41
C PHE A 160 4.49 11.13 1.70
N ALA A 161 5.43 10.24 1.34
CA ALA A 161 5.32 8.80 1.59
C ALA A 161 5.73 8.43 3.02
N ASP A 162 6.82 9.02 3.50
CA ASP A 162 7.39 8.78 4.82
C ASP A 162 7.88 10.10 5.44
N TYR A 163 7.07 10.63 6.36
CA TYR A 163 7.32 11.93 6.98
C TYR A 163 8.72 12.02 7.62
N GLY A 164 9.44 13.08 7.26
CA GLY A 164 10.80 13.37 7.67
C GLY A 164 11.87 12.73 6.78
N MET A 165 11.52 11.83 5.84
CA MET A 165 12.51 11.19 4.98
C MET A 165 12.95 12.08 3.83
N LYS A 166 14.22 11.91 3.46
CA LYS A 166 14.90 12.64 2.38
C LYS A 166 15.64 11.66 1.48
N ALA A 167 15.93 12.08 0.26
CA ALA A 167 16.72 11.31 -0.70
C ALA A 167 18.11 10.96 -0.13
N ALA A 168 18.73 11.85 0.64
CA ALA A 168 20.02 11.59 1.27
C ALA A 168 19.97 10.42 2.28
N SER A 169 18.93 10.36 3.11
CA SER A 169 18.72 9.29 4.09
C SER A 169 18.48 7.94 3.39
N VAL A 170 17.61 7.93 2.37
CA VAL A 170 17.30 6.72 1.60
C VAL A 170 18.55 6.21 0.86
N ARG A 171 19.34 7.12 0.26
CA ARG A 171 20.58 6.77 -0.45
C ARG A 171 21.62 6.14 0.49
N ALA A 172 21.79 6.69 1.70
CA ALA A 172 22.72 6.14 2.69
C ALA A 172 22.30 4.71 3.10
N LEU A 173 21.02 4.51 3.41
CA LEU A 173 20.48 3.19 3.76
C LEU A 173 20.64 2.19 2.61
N PHE A 174 20.33 2.59 1.37
CA PHE A 174 20.46 1.72 0.20
C PHE A 174 21.91 1.36 -0.11
N ALA A 175 22.88 2.25 0.15
CA ALA A 175 24.29 1.93 0.00
C ALA A 175 24.72 0.82 0.96
N GLU A 176 24.36 0.94 2.24
CA GLU A 176 24.65 -0.08 3.25
C GLU A 176 23.98 -1.42 2.92
N LEU A 177 22.69 -1.40 2.59
CA LEU A 177 21.96 -2.61 2.19
C LEU A 177 22.57 -3.25 0.94
N ARG A 178 22.91 -2.47 -0.09
CA ARG A 178 23.50 -3.01 -1.33
C ARG A 178 24.83 -3.69 -1.08
N GLU A 179 25.68 -3.12 -0.22
CA GLU A 179 26.98 -3.69 0.14
C GLU A 179 26.85 -5.09 0.75
N LYS A 180 25.80 -5.33 1.56
CA LYS A 180 25.58 -6.62 2.24
C LYS A 180 24.74 -7.59 1.42
N THR A 181 23.68 -7.12 0.78
CA THR A 181 22.72 -7.95 0.05
C THR A 181 23.31 -8.53 -1.24
N VAL A 182 24.10 -7.78 -2.00
CA VAL A 182 24.66 -8.26 -3.28
C VAL A 182 25.54 -9.51 -3.09
N PRO A 183 26.49 -9.56 -2.14
CA PRO A 183 27.23 -10.78 -1.84
C PRO A 183 26.35 -11.97 -1.44
N ILE A 184 25.28 -11.74 -0.67
CA ILE A 184 24.33 -12.79 -0.27
C ILE A 184 23.62 -13.36 -1.51
N VAL A 185 23.09 -12.50 -2.39
CA VAL A 185 22.47 -12.93 -3.65
C VAL A 185 23.46 -13.74 -4.49
N GLN A 186 24.71 -13.28 -4.61
CA GLN A 186 25.75 -14.00 -5.35
C GLN A 186 26.04 -15.37 -4.74
N ALA A 187 26.17 -15.47 -3.42
CA ALA A 187 26.44 -16.73 -2.73
C ALA A 187 25.31 -17.75 -2.87
N ILE A 188 24.05 -17.30 -2.81
CA ILE A 188 22.89 -18.18 -2.98
C ILE A 188 22.78 -18.63 -4.45
N THR A 189 22.85 -17.69 -5.39
CA THR A 189 22.67 -17.99 -6.83
C THR A 189 23.86 -18.68 -7.49
N ALA A 190 25.00 -18.83 -6.81
CA ALA A 190 26.12 -19.67 -7.24
C ALA A 190 25.88 -21.17 -6.93
N GLN A 191 24.87 -21.50 -6.12
CA GLN A 191 24.47 -22.86 -5.80
C GLN A 191 23.36 -23.34 -6.73
N ALA A 192 23.08 -24.64 -6.71
CA ALA A 192 21.89 -25.16 -7.39
C ALA A 192 20.62 -24.52 -6.77
N PRO A 193 19.68 -24.02 -7.60
CA PRO A 193 18.47 -23.40 -7.09
C PRO A 193 17.61 -24.43 -6.35
N ALA A 194 16.83 -23.96 -5.37
CA ALA A 194 15.79 -24.79 -4.77
C ALA A 194 14.77 -25.21 -5.83
N ASP A 195 14.35 -26.47 -5.77
CA ASP A 195 13.28 -26.99 -6.62
C ASP A 195 11.94 -26.39 -6.16
N ASP A 196 11.29 -25.65 -7.05
CA ASP A 196 9.98 -25.02 -6.85
C ASP A 196 8.88 -25.67 -7.69
N SER A 197 9.15 -26.82 -8.30
CA SER A 197 8.20 -27.51 -9.19
C SER A 197 6.91 -27.90 -8.47
N CYS A 198 6.96 -28.17 -7.16
CA CYS A 198 5.77 -28.43 -6.36
C CYS A 198 4.80 -27.25 -6.39
N LEU A 199 5.29 -26.01 -6.30
CA LEU A 199 4.45 -24.80 -6.30
C LEU A 199 3.81 -24.48 -7.66
N LYS A 200 4.28 -25.14 -8.73
CA LYS A 200 3.89 -24.89 -10.13
C LYS A 200 2.97 -25.98 -10.72
N ARG A 201 2.50 -26.91 -9.89
CA ARG A 201 1.45 -27.87 -10.25
C ARG A 201 0.11 -27.15 -10.45
N ASN A 202 -0.92 -27.85 -10.94
CA ASN A 202 -2.26 -27.26 -11.01
C ASN A 202 -2.93 -27.29 -9.63
N TYR A 203 -3.28 -26.12 -9.10
CA TYR A 203 -3.96 -25.88 -7.84
C TYR A 203 -5.29 -25.19 -8.11
N PRO A 204 -6.44 -25.89 -7.99
CA PRO A 204 -7.74 -25.32 -8.28
C PRO A 204 -8.03 -24.03 -7.52
N GLU A 205 -8.60 -23.03 -8.20
CA GLU A 205 -8.84 -21.70 -7.64
C GLU A 205 -9.55 -21.74 -6.28
N ALA A 206 -10.64 -22.51 -6.19
CA ALA A 206 -11.46 -22.62 -4.99
C ALA A 206 -10.65 -23.13 -3.77
N GLY A 207 -9.72 -24.05 -3.99
CA GLY A 207 -8.83 -24.56 -2.94
C GLY A 207 -7.83 -23.52 -2.48
N GLN A 208 -7.24 -22.76 -3.41
CA GLN A 208 -6.27 -21.72 -3.08
C GLN A 208 -6.94 -20.59 -2.26
N PHE A 209 -8.12 -20.17 -2.71
CA PHE A 209 -8.88 -19.12 -2.05
C PHE A 209 -9.30 -19.54 -0.64
N ALA A 210 -9.90 -20.73 -0.49
CA ALA A 210 -10.35 -21.24 0.81
C ALA A 210 -9.19 -21.44 1.80
N PHE A 211 -8.05 -21.96 1.35
CA PHE A 211 -6.86 -22.09 2.18
C PHE A 211 -6.32 -20.72 2.60
N SER A 212 -6.25 -19.76 1.67
CA SER A 212 -5.80 -18.40 1.96
C SER A 212 -6.71 -17.71 2.98
N GLU A 213 -8.04 -17.83 2.85
CA GLU A 213 -9.01 -17.29 3.80
C GLU A 213 -8.84 -17.89 5.20
N LEU A 214 -8.67 -19.21 5.28
CA LEU A 214 -8.40 -19.93 6.53
C LEU A 214 -7.12 -19.42 7.19
N THR A 215 -6.05 -19.26 6.41
CA THR A 215 -4.74 -18.81 6.90
C THR A 215 -4.83 -17.41 7.48
N ILE A 216 -5.35 -16.43 6.74
CA ILE A 216 -5.38 -15.03 7.22
C ILE A 216 -6.36 -14.84 8.39
N LYS A 217 -7.46 -15.59 8.41
CA LYS A 217 -8.37 -15.64 9.57
C LYS A 217 -7.64 -16.14 10.82
N ARG A 218 -6.76 -17.13 10.65
CA ARG A 218 -5.98 -17.71 11.74
C ARG A 218 -4.88 -16.77 12.22
N LEU A 219 -4.33 -15.94 11.33
CA LEU A 219 -3.35 -14.90 11.68
C LEU A 219 -3.96 -13.77 12.52
N GLY A 220 -5.25 -13.46 12.29
CA GLY A 220 -5.97 -12.46 13.09
C GLY A 220 -6.83 -11.49 12.28
N TYR A 221 -6.88 -11.62 10.95
CA TYR A 221 -7.72 -10.77 10.10
C TYR A 221 -9.20 -10.96 10.46
N ASP A 222 -9.85 -9.87 10.85
CA ASP A 222 -11.22 -9.88 11.34
C ASP A 222 -12.23 -9.73 10.19
N TYR A 223 -12.83 -10.85 9.79
CA TYR A 223 -13.86 -10.92 8.75
C TYR A 223 -15.19 -10.26 9.14
N THR A 224 -15.40 -9.88 10.41
CA THR A 224 -16.55 -9.04 10.77
C THR A 224 -16.33 -7.57 10.40
N ARG A 225 -15.07 -7.19 10.13
CA ARG A 225 -14.62 -5.85 9.77
C ARG A 225 -13.86 -5.81 8.45
N GLY A 226 -14.15 -6.75 7.55
CA GLY A 226 -13.43 -6.91 6.31
C GLY A 226 -13.89 -8.09 5.48
N ARG A 227 -13.31 -8.23 4.28
CA ARG A 227 -13.50 -9.35 3.36
C ARG A 227 -12.32 -9.43 2.38
N MET A 228 -12.17 -10.60 1.77
CA MET A 228 -11.22 -10.84 0.68
C MET A 228 -11.95 -11.01 -0.65
N ASP A 229 -11.42 -10.37 -1.70
CA ASP A 229 -11.98 -10.40 -3.06
C ASP A 229 -10.90 -10.69 -4.11
N LYS A 230 -11.30 -10.97 -5.35
CA LYS A 230 -10.37 -11.14 -6.47
C LYS A 230 -10.18 -9.81 -7.22
N THR A 231 -8.95 -9.56 -7.66
CA THR A 231 -8.56 -8.39 -8.47
C THR A 231 -7.42 -8.76 -9.42
N HIS A 232 -7.03 -7.83 -10.29
CA HIS A 232 -5.85 -7.99 -11.16
C HIS A 232 -4.54 -7.72 -10.39
N HIS A 233 -4.55 -6.77 -9.46
CA HIS A 233 -3.41 -6.38 -8.64
C HIS A 233 -3.85 -6.36 -7.18
N PRO A 234 -3.37 -7.28 -6.33
CA PRO A 234 -3.69 -7.30 -4.90
C PRO A 234 -3.44 -5.93 -4.24
N PHE A 235 -4.33 -5.56 -3.33
CA PHE A 235 -4.26 -4.35 -2.53
C PHE A 235 -5.17 -4.45 -1.30
N THR A 236 -4.89 -3.58 -0.33
CA THR A 236 -5.68 -3.33 0.87
C THR A 236 -6.28 -1.93 0.80
N THR A 237 -7.53 -1.77 1.26
CA THR A 237 -8.18 -0.47 1.39
C THR A 237 -9.12 -0.44 2.60
N GLY A 238 -9.18 0.68 3.31
CA GLY A 238 -10.12 0.92 4.40
C GLY A 238 -11.17 1.96 4.03
N PHE A 239 -12.35 1.85 4.64
CA PHE A 239 -13.40 2.88 4.60
C PHE A 239 -13.84 3.32 6.01
N SER A 240 -13.36 2.59 7.01
CA SER A 240 -13.41 2.86 8.45
C SER A 240 -12.51 1.82 9.13
N ILE A 241 -12.24 1.96 10.43
CA ILE A 241 -11.57 0.91 11.23
C ILE A 241 -12.45 -0.37 11.31
N GLY A 242 -13.74 -0.24 10.96
CA GLY A 242 -14.74 -1.31 10.89
C GLY A 242 -14.92 -1.96 9.51
N ASP A 243 -14.30 -1.46 8.44
CA ASP A 243 -14.41 -2.04 7.09
C ASP A 243 -13.08 -1.84 6.34
N VAL A 244 -12.20 -2.83 6.50
CA VAL A 244 -10.88 -2.90 5.87
C VAL A 244 -10.85 -4.13 4.98
N ARG A 245 -10.84 -3.93 3.66
CA ARG A 245 -10.92 -4.99 2.67
C ARG A 245 -9.57 -5.25 2.05
N ILE A 246 -9.36 -6.51 1.72
CA ILE A 246 -8.19 -6.96 0.99
C ILE A 246 -8.61 -7.60 -0.32
N THR A 247 -7.67 -7.68 -1.24
CA THR A 247 -7.89 -8.36 -2.50
C THR A 247 -6.69 -9.24 -2.82
N THR A 248 -6.92 -10.31 -3.56
CA THR A 248 -5.86 -11.21 -4.02
C THR A 248 -6.07 -11.55 -5.49
N ARG A 249 -5.12 -12.28 -6.09
CA ARG A 249 -5.23 -12.83 -7.43
C ARG A 249 -4.88 -14.31 -7.38
N VAL A 250 -5.48 -15.10 -8.25
CA VAL A 250 -5.26 -16.55 -8.27
C VAL A 250 -4.67 -16.97 -9.62
N GLN A 251 -3.60 -17.77 -9.56
CA GLN A 251 -3.00 -18.44 -10.70
C GLN A 251 -3.04 -19.95 -10.43
N GLU A 252 -3.81 -20.70 -11.21
CA GLU A 252 -3.95 -22.14 -10.98
C GLU A 252 -2.65 -22.92 -11.17
N ASN A 253 -1.65 -22.34 -11.84
CA ASN A 253 -0.32 -22.93 -12.04
C ASN A 253 0.74 -22.34 -11.09
N TRP A 254 0.34 -21.59 -10.07
CA TRP A 254 1.25 -21.02 -9.08
C TRP A 254 0.56 -20.84 -7.72
N LEU A 255 0.83 -21.76 -6.79
CA LEU A 255 0.23 -21.76 -5.45
C LEU A 255 0.57 -20.50 -4.62
N GLY A 256 1.79 -19.97 -4.83
CA GLY A 256 2.31 -18.87 -4.02
C GLY A 256 1.57 -17.55 -4.20
N ASP A 257 0.97 -17.31 -5.37
CA ASP A 257 0.40 -16.00 -5.70
C ASP A 257 -0.74 -15.62 -4.77
N CYS A 258 -1.76 -16.48 -4.70
CA CYS A 258 -2.97 -16.20 -3.92
C CYS A 258 -2.64 -16.13 -2.44
N LEU A 259 -1.86 -17.10 -1.95
CA LEU A 259 -1.56 -17.25 -0.54
C LEU A 259 -0.69 -16.11 0.00
N PHE A 260 0.47 -15.86 -0.61
CA PHE A 260 1.38 -14.84 -0.09
C PHE A 260 0.84 -13.43 -0.34
N SER A 261 0.11 -13.20 -1.44
CA SER A 261 -0.63 -11.93 -1.62
C SER A 261 -1.68 -11.76 -0.53
N ALA A 262 -2.47 -12.79 -0.22
CA ALA A 262 -3.47 -12.70 0.84
C ALA A 262 -2.84 -12.42 2.21
N ILE A 263 -1.73 -13.08 2.56
CA ILE A 263 -1.01 -12.83 3.82
C ILE A 263 -0.43 -11.41 3.83
N HIS A 264 0.15 -10.95 2.73
CA HIS A 264 0.71 -9.60 2.57
C HIS A 264 -0.37 -8.53 2.82
N GLU A 265 -1.48 -8.62 2.08
CA GLU A 265 -2.59 -7.68 2.21
C GLU A 265 -3.29 -7.80 3.58
N ALA A 266 -3.39 -9.01 4.15
CA ALA A 266 -3.89 -9.17 5.52
C ALA A 266 -2.98 -8.49 6.54
N GLY A 267 -1.66 -8.45 6.33
CA GLY A 267 -0.73 -7.73 7.20
C GLY A 267 -0.96 -6.22 7.19
N HIS A 268 -1.19 -5.65 6.01
CA HIS A 268 -1.67 -4.27 5.87
C HIS A 268 -3.01 -4.07 6.59
N ALA A 269 -3.99 -4.94 6.33
CA ALA A 269 -5.32 -4.78 6.88
C ALA A 269 -5.37 -4.94 8.41
N MET A 270 -4.55 -5.82 8.99
CA MET A 270 -4.45 -5.98 10.43
C MET A 270 -3.82 -4.76 11.12
N TYR A 271 -2.97 -4.01 10.42
CA TYR A 271 -2.49 -2.72 10.93
C TYR A 271 -3.66 -1.74 11.06
N GLU A 272 -4.42 -1.55 9.98
CA GLU A 272 -5.60 -0.68 9.95
C GLU A 272 -6.69 -1.11 10.94
N GLN A 273 -6.98 -2.42 11.01
CA GLN A 273 -7.95 -2.98 11.97
C GLN A 273 -7.50 -2.89 13.44
N GLY A 274 -6.20 -2.67 13.67
CA GLY A 274 -5.58 -2.55 14.99
C GLY A 274 -5.54 -1.12 15.53
N VAL A 275 -5.91 -0.13 14.71
CA VAL A 275 -5.97 1.28 15.13
C VAL A 275 -7.05 1.48 16.19
N ASP A 276 -6.80 2.37 17.16
CA ASP A 276 -7.78 2.72 18.19
C ASP A 276 -9.02 3.36 17.55
N LYS A 277 -10.20 2.81 17.87
CA LYS A 277 -11.49 3.30 17.39
C LYS A 277 -11.78 4.75 17.82
N ALA A 278 -11.11 5.24 18.86
CA ALA A 278 -11.20 6.64 19.28
C ALA A 278 -10.69 7.63 18.22
N TYR A 279 -9.86 7.17 17.27
CA TYR A 279 -9.31 8.00 16.20
C TYR A 279 -10.18 8.04 14.94
N GLU A 280 -11.23 7.23 14.85
CA GLU A 280 -12.09 7.08 13.67
C GLU A 280 -12.48 8.44 13.06
N GLY A 281 -12.35 8.56 11.74
CA GLY A 281 -12.68 9.79 11.00
C GLY A 281 -11.68 10.93 11.21
N THR A 282 -10.51 10.68 11.80
CA THR A 282 -9.44 11.67 11.95
C THR A 282 -8.16 11.26 11.22
N PRO A 283 -7.21 12.19 10.95
CA PRO A 283 -5.90 11.85 10.38
C PRO A 283 -5.05 10.89 11.22
N LEU A 284 -5.45 10.55 12.45
CA LEU A 284 -4.79 9.54 13.28
C LEU A 284 -5.35 8.12 13.05
N ALA A 285 -6.48 7.99 12.34
CA ALA A 285 -7.10 6.69 12.04
C ALA A 285 -6.50 6.03 10.79
N GLY A 286 -5.23 5.63 10.87
CA GLY A 286 -4.62 4.81 9.83
C GLY A 286 -3.11 4.59 10.03
N GLY A 287 -2.47 4.01 9.02
CA GLY A 287 -1.03 3.80 8.99
C GLY A 287 -0.20 5.10 9.09
N ALA A 288 0.87 5.05 9.88
CA ALA A 288 1.71 6.23 10.14
C ALA A 288 2.52 6.70 8.91
N SER A 289 2.90 5.77 8.02
CA SER A 289 3.62 6.05 6.77
C SER A 289 3.62 4.83 5.84
N ALA A 290 4.04 5.01 4.58
CA ALA A 290 4.18 3.90 3.63
C ALA A 290 5.17 2.83 4.13
N GLY A 291 6.33 3.23 4.67
CA GLY A 291 7.33 2.33 5.23
C GLY A 291 6.82 1.54 6.43
N VAL A 292 6.09 2.17 7.36
CA VAL A 292 5.50 1.46 8.52
C VAL A 292 4.39 0.53 8.04
N HIS A 293 3.56 0.94 7.09
CA HIS A 293 2.49 0.11 6.55
C HIS A 293 3.03 -1.14 5.83
N GLU A 294 4.07 -0.99 5.00
CA GLU A 294 4.78 -2.10 4.34
C GLU A 294 5.56 -2.98 5.34
N SER A 295 6.01 -2.42 6.47
CA SER A 295 6.65 -3.24 7.51
C SER A 295 5.69 -4.30 8.06
N GLN A 296 4.39 -3.98 8.17
CA GLN A 296 3.38 -4.92 8.67
C GLN A 296 3.07 -5.99 7.64
N SER A 297 2.87 -5.62 6.36
CA SER A 297 2.64 -6.61 5.30
C SER A 297 3.81 -7.57 5.15
N ARG A 298 5.06 -7.07 5.14
CA ARG A 298 6.26 -7.90 5.04
C ARG A 298 6.55 -8.72 6.29
N LEU A 299 6.22 -8.21 7.48
CA LEU A 299 6.31 -9.01 8.71
C LEU A 299 5.42 -10.25 8.60
N TRP A 300 4.16 -10.09 8.21
CA TRP A 300 3.24 -11.22 8.12
C TRP A 300 3.53 -12.12 6.92
N GLU A 301 3.82 -11.56 5.74
CA GLU A 301 4.11 -12.33 4.53
C GLU A 301 5.38 -13.18 4.70
N ASN A 302 6.47 -12.52 5.10
CA ASN A 302 7.80 -13.11 4.99
C ASN A 302 8.29 -13.63 6.33
N VAL A 303 8.42 -12.75 7.33
CA VAL A 303 8.97 -13.13 8.64
C VAL A 303 8.13 -14.20 9.31
N VAL A 304 6.80 -14.13 9.16
CA VAL A 304 5.87 -15.16 9.65
C VAL A 304 5.54 -16.18 8.57
N GLY A 305 4.93 -15.75 7.46
CA GLY A 305 4.33 -16.63 6.44
C GLY A 305 5.32 -17.49 5.65
N ARG A 306 6.61 -17.12 5.59
CA ARG A 306 7.66 -17.94 4.96
C ARG A 306 8.55 -18.67 5.98
N SER A 307 8.28 -18.51 7.28
CA SER A 307 9.04 -19.17 8.33
C SER A 307 8.77 -20.68 8.42
N ARG A 308 9.75 -21.43 8.92
CA ARG A 308 9.63 -22.87 9.16
C ARG A 308 8.50 -23.20 10.14
N GLY A 309 8.39 -22.47 11.26
CA GLY A 309 7.39 -22.73 12.29
C GLY A 309 5.95 -22.52 11.80
N PHE A 310 5.74 -21.55 10.91
CA PHE A 310 4.46 -21.35 10.23
C PHE A 310 4.08 -22.58 9.40
N TRP A 311 5.01 -23.10 8.61
CA TRP A 311 4.75 -24.26 7.76
C TRP A 311 4.69 -25.59 8.53
N GLU A 312 5.39 -25.74 9.65
CA GLU A 312 5.18 -26.88 10.56
C GLU A 312 3.72 -26.97 11.04
N TYR A 313 3.02 -25.85 11.17
CA TYR A 313 1.60 -25.80 11.53
C TYR A 313 0.66 -25.91 10.32
N PHE A 314 0.88 -25.13 9.26
CA PHE A 314 -0.06 -25.02 8.14
C PHE A 314 0.12 -26.07 7.04
N TYR A 315 1.32 -26.65 6.89
CA TYR A 315 1.61 -27.59 5.79
C TYR A 315 0.73 -28.85 5.82
N PRO A 316 0.46 -29.48 6.99
CA PRO A 316 -0.47 -30.61 7.03
C PRO A 316 -1.88 -30.27 6.52
N GLU A 317 -2.35 -29.04 6.75
CA GLU A 317 -3.66 -28.59 6.26
C GLU A 317 -3.63 -28.29 4.76
N LEU A 318 -2.53 -27.71 4.28
CA LEU A 318 -2.29 -27.50 2.85
C LEU A 318 -2.26 -28.84 2.09
N GLN A 319 -1.61 -29.86 2.64
CA GLN A 319 -1.58 -31.21 2.04
C GLN A 319 -2.98 -31.84 1.97
N LYS A 320 -3.83 -31.65 2.99
CA LYS A 320 -5.23 -32.10 2.92
C LYS A 320 -6.04 -31.36 1.86
N THR A 321 -5.72 -30.09 1.62
CA THR A 321 -6.38 -29.27 0.60
C THR A 321 -5.95 -29.71 -0.81
N PHE A 322 -4.69 -30.11 -0.97
CA PHE A 322 -4.09 -30.48 -2.26
C PHE A 322 -3.31 -31.81 -2.20
N PRO A 323 -3.99 -32.95 -1.93
CA PRO A 323 -3.32 -34.22 -1.73
C PRO A 323 -2.60 -34.70 -3.00
N GLU A 324 -3.26 -34.60 -4.16
CA GLU A 324 -2.67 -34.99 -5.46
C GLU A 324 -1.39 -34.22 -5.79
N GLN A 325 -1.29 -32.97 -5.32
CA GLN A 325 -0.18 -32.08 -5.60
C GLN A 325 0.93 -32.14 -4.54
N LEU A 326 0.67 -32.59 -3.30
CA LEU A 326 1.60 -32.43 -2.19
C LEU A 326 1.82 -33.68 -1.33
N GLU A 327 1.14 -34.80 -1.57
CA GLU A 327 1.33 -36.03 -0.78
C GLU A 327 2.77 -36.57 -0.80
N ASP A 328 3.45 -36.40 -1.94
CA ASP A 328 4.82 -36.83 -2.19
C ASP A 328 5.87 -35.76 -1.82
N VAL A 329 5.43 -34.57 -1.40
CA VAL A 329 6.30 -33.43 -1.10
C VAL A 329 6.52 -33.31 0.40
N SER A 330 7.78 -33.39 0.84
CA SER A 330 8.13 -33.17 2.25
C SER A 330 8.05 -31.69 2.63
N LEU A 331 7.78 -31.41 3.90
CA LEU A 331 7.79 -30.05 4.45
C LEU A 331 9.10 -29.31 4.15
N GLU A 332 10.25 -29.98 4.29
CA GLU A 332 11.55 -29.37 4.00
C GLU A 332 11.69 -28.95 2.53
N THR A 333 11.19 -29.78 1.60
CA THR A 333 11.19 -29.46 0.16
C THR A 333 10.29 -28.26 -0.12
N PHE A 334 9.07 -28.27 0.43
CA PHE A 334 8.11 -27.17 0.28
C PHE A 334 8.64 -25.86 0.88
N HIS A 335 9.19 -25.90 2.09
CA HIS A 335 9.74 -24.72 2.76
C HIS A 335 10.90 -24.11 1.97
N ARG A 336 11.77 -24.94 1.37
CA ARG A 336 12.82 -24.46 0.47
C ARG A 336 12.25 -23.85 -0.81
N ALA A 337 11.19 -24.43 -1.37
CA ALA A 337 10.54 -23.92 -2.58
C ALA A 337 9.96 -22.51 -2.38
N VAL A 338 9.26 -22.27 -1.27
CA VAL A 338 8.64 -20.94 -0.99
C VAL A 338 9.65 -19.87 -0.59
N ASN A 339 10.91 -20.26 -0.30
CA ASN A 339 12.03 -19.37 0.01
C ASN A 339 13.10 -19.38 -1.09
N LYS A 340 12.75 -19.79 -2.31
CA LYS A 340 13.67 -19.78 -3.45
C LYS A 340 14.11 -18.35 -3.75
N VAL A 341 15.41 -18.18 -3.97
CA VAL A 341 16.04 -16.91 -4.36
C VAL A 341 16.54 -17.02 -5.80
N GLU A 342 16.15 -16.06 -6.64
CA GLU A 342 16.61 -15.99 -8.02
C GLU A 342 16.61 -14.55 -8.56
N ARG A 343 17.50 -14.26 -9.51
CA ARG A 343 17.47 -12.97 -10.21
C ARG A 343 16.31 -12.96 -11.19
N SER A 344 15.28 -12.17 -10.92
CA SER A 344 14.10 -12.04 -11.77
C SER A 344 13.93 -10.59 -12.28
N LEU A 345 12.90 -10.35 -13.11
CA LEU A 345 12.66 -9.04 -13.74
C LEU A 345 11.48 -8.28 -13.10
N ILE A 346 10.54 -9.01 -12.49
CA ILE A 346 9.27 -8.46 -12.00
C ILE A 346 9.39 -8.19 -10.50
N ARG A 347 9.42 -6.91 -10.12
CA ARG A 347 9.61 -6.48 -8.72
C ARG A 347 8.62 -7.13 -7.75
N THR A 348 7.33 -7.16 -8.10
CA THR A 348 6.28 -7.67 -7.19
C THR A 348 6.39 -9.16 -6.94
N ASP A 349 7.11 -9.89 -7.79
CA ASP A 349 7.25 -11.34 -7.71
C ASP A 349 8.70 -11.73 -7.32
N ALA A 350 9.55 -10.75 -7.02
CA ALA A 350 10.92 -10.97 -6.60
C ALA A 350 10.98 -11.53 -5.17
N ASP A 351 11.95 -12.39 -4.91
CA ASP A 351 12.17 -13.00 -3.60
C ASP A 351 12.65 -11.97 -2.56
N GLU A 352 12.62 -12.36 -1.29
CA GLU A 352 12.98 -11.50 -0.16
C GLU A 352 14.38 -10.88 -0.26
N VAL A 353 15.32 -11.58 -0.88
CA VAL A 353 16.72 -11.17 -0.93
C VAL A 353 16.97 -10.23 -2.11
N THR A 354 16.25 -10.42 -3.22
CA THR A 354 16.44 -9.62 -4.45
C THR A 354 15.46 -8.44 -4.57
N TYR A 355 14.31 -8.46 -3.90
CA TYR A 355 13.27 -7.43 -3.99
C TYR A 355 13.79 -6.01 -3.81
N ASN A 356 14.60 -5.77 -2.77
CA ASN A 356 15.12 -4.43 -2.47
C ASN A 356 16.06 -3.90 -3.56
N LEU A 357 16.71 -4.76 -4.35
CA LEU A 357 17.53 -4.33 -5.49
C LEU A 357 16.65 -3.71 -6.60
N HIS A 358 15.41 -4.19 -6.76
CA HIS A 358 14.45 -3.57 -7.69
C HIS A 358 13.96 -2.20 -7.22
N VAL A 359 13.83 -2.01 -5.89
CA VAL A 359 13.47 -0.71 -5.30
C VAL A 359 14.62 0.27 -5.48
N MET A 360 15.85 -0.17 -5.18
CA MET A 360 17.07 0.62 -5.39
C MET A 360 17.21 1.09 -6.84
N LEU A 361 16.99 0.22 -7.82
CA LEU A 361 17.05 0.60 -9.25
C LEU A 361 16.04 1.67 -9.67
N ARG A 362 14.89 1.77 -8.97
CA ARG A 362 13.85 2.77 -9.26
C ARG A 362 14.11 4.10 -8.55
N PHE A 363 14.88 4.05 -7.47
CA PHE A 363 15.26 5.22 -6.68
C PHE A 363 16.51 5.91 -7.23
N ASP A 364 17.52 5.13 -7.63
CA ASP A 364 18.74 5.61 -8.30
C ASP A 364 18.40 6.36 -9.60
#